data_AF-A0AAJ1K3X3-F1
#
_entry.id   AF-A0AAJ1K3X3-F1
#
_cell.length_a   1.000
_cell.length_b   1.000
_cell.length_c   1.000
_cell.angle_alpha   90.00
_cell.angle_beta   90.00
_cell.angle_gamma   90.00
#
_symmetry.space_group_name_H-M   'P 1'
#
loop_
_entity.id
_entity.type
_entity.pdbx_description
1 polymer ?
#
loop_
_entity_poly.entity_id
_entity_poly.type
_entity_poly.pdbx_seq_one_letter_code
_entity_poly.pdbx_strand_id
1 'polypeptide(L)'
;MKHIKAIILGILIVSLMGCNFTNSTKPSTISKESTVHYYPKTYDIELAKEKGLISEDLDTLSEYYLEVQGLYRIVLEDKLKRELDLGNFEKKLEELDTYFQPYLGKVDKYEGYQQFTTMDLPYLFLRNNLHIENLSDEDLELLIQKLTIEDPIHDKDLVALVDRTFLSVLQVNQYGDKPTDKDTSIFYNTHWSSCCALEPELEVKRDTIVIEVRVDMQYDENGNVLDGYSEAAKQLEKTIAEFKKQANKQYTVDVLYYWD
;
A
#
# COMPACT_ATOMS: atom_id res chain seq x y z
N MET A 1 47.11 -38.85 39.48
CA MET A 1 47.33 -37.39 39.61
C MET A 1 47.37 -36.79 38.20
N LYS A 2 46.44 -35.85 37.91
CA LYS A 2 46.63 -34.63 37.08
C LYS A 2 47.08 -34.82 35.60
N HIS A 3 46.47 -34.29 34.54
CA HIS A 3 45.36 -33.35 34.33
C HIS A 3 44.88 -33.45 32.85
N ILE A 4 43.57 -33.36 32.68
CA ILE A 4 42.75 -32.68 31.64
C ILE A 4 43.49 -31.87 30.56
N LYS A 5 43.13 -32.04 29.26
CA LYS A 5 42.58 -30.98 28.36
C LYS A 5 42.25 -31.48 26.92
N ALA A 6 41.02 -31.16 26.49
CA ALA A 6 40.43 -30.94 25.14
C ALA A 6 40.62 -32.04 24.06
N ILE A 7 39.62 -32.84 23.68
CA ILE A 7 38.35 -32.56 22.96
C ILE A 7 38.54 -31.82 21.63
N ILE A 8 38.65 -32.61 20.56
CA ILE A 8 38.31 -32.24 19.18
C ILE A 8 37.49 -33.41 18.60
N LEU A 9 36.51 -33.05 17.77
CA LEU A 9 35.85 -33.85 16.73
C LEU A 9 34.56 -34.60 17.10
N GLY A 10 33.46 -34.24 16.43
CA GLY A 10 32.21 -34.99 16.49
C GLY A 10 31.05 -34.35 15.74
N ILE A 11 31.09 -34.49 14.41
CA ILE A 11 30.08 -34.24 13.36
C ILE A 11 28.60 -34.35 13.79
N LEU A 12 27.84 -33.29 13.46
CA LEU A 12 26.53 -33.23 12.79
C LEU A 12 25.63 -34.49 12.76
N ILE A 13 24.52 -34.50 13.52
CA ILE A 13 23.25 -35.13 13.11
C ILE A 13 22.09 -34.23 13.53
N VAL A 14 21.27 -33.88 12.54
CA VAL A 14 20.01 -33.15 12.60
C VAL A 14 18.96 -33.95 13.37
N SER A 15 18.34 -33.35 14.39
CA SER A 15 17.13 -33.90 15.03
C SER A 15 15.93 -32.96 14.82
N LEU A 16 15.03 -33.40 13.94
CA LEU A 16 13.62 -33.03 13.90
C LEU A 16 12.93 -33.42 15.21
N MET A 17 12.45 -32.44 15.97
CA MET A 17 11.35 -32.55 16.94
C MET A 17 10.63 -31.19 16.89
N GLY A 18 9.41 -31.04 16.36
CA GLY A 18 8.24 -31.88 16.64
C GLY A 18 7.53 -31.34 17.88
N CYS A 19 7.07 -30.08 17.85
CA CYS A 19 6.20 -29.55 18.90
C CYS A 19 4.80 -30.15 18.77
N ASN A 20 4.52 -31.15 19.61
CA ASN A 20 3.17 -31.59 19.95
C ASN A 20 2.53 -30.55 20.89
N PHE A 21 1.46 -29.88 20.44
CA PHE A 21 0.51 -29.22 21.33
C PHE A 21 -0.82 -29.98 21.25
N THR A 22 -1.16 -30.71 22.32
CA THR A 22 -2.50 -31.27 22.53
C THR A 22 -3.27 -30.42 23.55
N ASN A 23 -4.36 -29.84 23.07
CA ASN A 23 -5.65 -29.49 23.67
C ASN A 23 -5.76 -29.16 25.17
N SER A 24 -6.27 -27.95 25.46
CA SER A 24 -7.58 -27.76 26.13
C SER A 24 -7.74 -26.33 26.66
N THR A 25 -8.41 -25.46 25.91
CA THR A 25 -9.34 -24.48 26.48
C THR A 25 -10.57 -24.43 25.58
N LYS A 26 -11.75 -24.53 26.19
CA LYS A 26 -13.05 -24.45 25.51
C LYS A 26 -13.12 -23.13 24.72
N PRO A 27 -13.67 -23.11 23.49
CA PRO A 27 -13.94 -21.86 22.81
C PRO A 27 -14.99 -21.10 23.64
N SER A 28 -14.59 -19.96 24.18
CA SER A 28 -15.53 -18.94 24.59
C SER A 28 -16.41 -18.63 23.38
N THR A 29 -17.70 -18.60 23.62
CA THR A 29 -18.71 -18.32 22.63
C THR A 29 -18.53 -16.87 22.17
N ILE A 30 -17.74 -16.65 21.12
CA ILE A 30 -17.63 -15.35 20.46
C ILE A 30 -18.95 -15.13 19.73
N SER A 31 -19.74 -14.22 20.28
CA SER A 31 -21.01 -13.77 19.73
C SER A 31 -20.76 -13.03 18.41
N LYS A 32 -21.19 -13.67 17.31
CA LYS A 32 -22.04 -13.06 16.27
C LYS A 32 -21.75 -11.60 15.87
N GLU A 33 -20.54 -11.35 15.40
CA GLU A 33 -20.24 -10.45 14.28
C GLU A 33 -18.84 -10.84 13.83
N SER A 34 -18.77 -11.76 12.88
CA SER A 34 -17.55 -11.90 12.07
C SER A 34 -17.49 -10.61 11.25
N THR A 35 -16.82 -9.58 11.78
CA THR A 35 -16.36 -8.46 10.96
C THR A 35 -15.58 -9.10 9.82
N VAL A 36 -16.14 -9.04 8.61
CA VAL A 36 -15.41 -9.48 7.43
C VAL A 36 -14.34 -8.40 7.25
N HIS A 37 -13.10 -8.74 7.58
CA HIS A 37 -11.96 -7.87 7.34
C HIS A 37 -11.64 -7.93 5.85
N TYR A 38 -11.67 -6.77 5.18
CA TYR A 38 -11.38 -6.67 3.76
C TYR A 38 -9.99 -6.07 3.56
N TYR A 39 -9.07 -6.86 3.05
CA TYR A 39 -7.83 -6.33 2.48
C TYR A 39 -8.12 -5.72 1.10
N PRO A 40 -7.36 -4.71 0.64
CA PRO A 40 -7.45 -4.24 -0.73
C PRO A 40 -7.37 -5.44 -1.67
N LYS A 41 -8.47 -5.72 -2.38
CA LYS A 41 -8.46 -6.75 -3.41
C LYS A 41 -7.47 -6.33 -4.48
N THR A 42 -6.83 -7.30 -5.12
CA THR A 42 -5.98 -7.03 -6.27
C THR A 42 -6.78 -6.32 -7.35
N TYR A 43 -7.74 -6.99 -8.02
CA TYR A 43 -8.59 -6.43 -9.08
C TYR A 43 -9.88 -7.25 -9.25
N ASP A 44 -10.97 -6.66 -9.76
CA ASP A 44 -12.18 -7.42 -10.14
C ASP A 44 -12.02 -8.00 -11.56
N ILE A 45 -11.49 -9.22 -11.64
CA ILE A 45 -11.15 -9.89 -12.89
C ILE A 45 -12.38 -10.18 -13.75
N GLU A 46 -13.52 -10.50 -13.15
CA GLU A 46 -14.74 -10.77 -13.92
C GLU A 46 -15.28 -9.49 -14.55
N LEU A 47 -15.33 -8.39 -13.80
CA LEU A 47 -15.76 -7.11 -14.35
C LEU A 47 -14.77 -6.62 -15.43
N ALA A 48 -13.47 -6.88 -15.25
CA ALA A 48 -12.46 -6.57 -16.25
C ALA A 48 -12.62 -7.42 -17.53
N LYS A 49 -13.04 -8.68 -17.42
CA LYS A 49 -13.39 -9.55 -18.57
C LYS A 49 -14.66 -9.05 -19.27
N GLU A 50 -15.72 -8.75 -18.50
CA GLU A 50 -16.98 -8.21 -19.02
C GLU A 50 -16.76 -6.94 -19.85
N LYS A 51 -15.84 -6.08 -19.41
CA LYS A 51 -15.46 -4.83 -20.09
C LYS A 51 -14.39 -4.98 -21.16
N GLY A 52 -13.96 -6.21 -21.46
CA GLY A 52 -12.98 -6.50 -22.51
C GLY A 52 -11.57 -5.96 -22.23
N LEU A 53 -11.23 -5.67 -20.98
CA LEU A 53 -9.88 -5.24 -20.58
C LEU A 53 -8.92 -6.42 -20.42
N ILE A 54 -9.46 -7.60 -20.11
CA ILE A 54 -8.73 -8.86 -19.98
C ILE A 54 -9.43 -9.89 -20.87
N SER A 55 -8.66 -10.81 -21.46
CA SER A 55 -9.23 -11.93 -22.24
C SER A 55 -10.03 -12.86 -21.34
N GLU A 56 -11.12 -13.43 -21.87
CA GLU A 56 -11.97 -14.43 -21.18
C GLU A 56 -11.16 -15.62 -20.62
N ASP A 57 -10.15 -16.05 -21.37
CA ASP A 57 -9.29 -17.20 -21.04
C ASP A 57 -8.12 -16.86 -20.08
N LEU A 58 -7.96 -15.58 -19.69
CA LEU A 58 -6.89 -15.13 -18.81
C LEU A 58 -7.41 -14.84 -17.40
N ASP A 59 -6.82 -15.51 -16.42
CA ASP A 59 -7.05 -15.24 -14.99
C ASP A 59 -5.99 -14.31 -14.39
N THR A 60 -5.25 -13.60 -15.25
CA THR A 60 -4.19 -12.65 -14.88
C THR A 60 -4.34 -11.35 -15.64
N LEU A 61 -3.84 -10.25 -15.08
CA LEU A 61 -3.83 -8.94 -15.73
C LEU A 61 -3.03 -9.00 -17.03
N SER A 62 -3.62 -8.47 -18.11
CA SER A 62 -2.94 -8.32 -19.39
C SER A 62 -2.00 -7.11 -19.36
N GLU A 63 -0.98 -7.09 -20.22
CA GLU A 63 -0.12 -5.91 -20.42
C GLU A 63 -0.97 -4.68 -20.79
N TYR A 64 -1.96 -4.88 -21.67
CA TYR A 64 -2.94 -3.87 -22.04
C TYR A 64 -3.72 -3.29 -20.84
N TYR A 65 -4.19 -4.13 -19.92
CA TYR A 65 -4.86 -3.66 -18.70
C TYR A 65 -3.93 -2.77 -17.86
N LEU A 66 -2.66 -3.16 -17.72
CA LEU A 66 -1.66 -2.39 -16.98
C LEU A 66 -1.34 -1.06 -17.66
N GLU A 67 -1.29 -0.99 -18.99
CA GLU A 67 -1.10 0.25 -19.75
C GLU A 67 -2.26 1.23 -19.52
N VAL A 68 -3.50 0.75 -19.64
CA VAL A 68 -4.71 1.55 -19.39
C VAL A 68 -4.74 2.07 -17.96
N GLN A 69 -4.42 1.20 -16.98
CA GLN A 69 -4.33 1.60 -15.58
C GLN A 69 -3.22 2.63 -15.35
N GLY A 70 -2.05 2.44 -15.98
CA GLY A 70 -0.91 3.33 -15.89
C GLY A 70 -1.23 4.75 -16.39
N LEU A 71 -1.95 4.86 -17.51
CA LEU A 71 -2.41 6.15 -18.02
C LEU A 71 -3.29 6.88 -17.02
N TYR A 72 -4.28 6.18 -16.45
CA TYR A 72 -5.15 6.75 -15.42
C TYR A 72 -4.34 7.16 -14.17
N ARG A 73 -3.40 6.31 -13.76
CA ARG A 73 -2.55 6.53 -12.59
C ARG A 73 -1.75 7.81 -12.71
N ILE A 74 -1.12 8.07 -13.86
CA ILE A 74 -0.32 9.28 -14.10
C ILE A 74 -1.12 10.54 -13.80
N VAL A 75 -2.34 10.61 -14.36
CA VAL A 75 -3.20 11.79 -14.22
C VAL A 75 -3.76 11.90 -12.79
N LEU A 76 -4.11 10.78 -12.16
CA LEU A 76 -4.56 10.75 -10.77
C LEU A 76 -3.47 11.22 -9.81
N GLU A 77 -2.26 10.70 -9.96
CA GLU A 77 -1.15 11.04 -9.06
C GLU A 77 -0.74 12.51 -9.19
N ASP A 78 -0.74 13.07 -10.41
CA ASP A 78 -0.56 14.52 -10.59
C ASP A 78 -1.63 15.33 -9.87
N LYS A 79 -2.91 14.96 -10.05
CA LYS A 79 -4.04 15.60 -9.35
C LYS A 79 -3.84 15.57 -7.84
N LEU A 80 -3.60 14.39 -7.26
CA LEU A 80 -3.44 14.23 -5.81
C LEU A 80 -2.22 14.98 -5.29
N LYS A 81 -1.10 14.99 -6.04
CA LYS A 81 0.10 15.76 -5.69
C LYS A 81 -0.21 17.25 -5.53
N ARG A 82 -1.00 17.82 -6.44
CA ARG A 82 -1.42 19.23 -6.40
C ARG A 82 -2.45 19.52 -5.31
N GLU A 83 -3.50 18.70 -5.20
CA GLU A 83 -4.62 18.97 -4.31
C GLU A 83 -4.33 18.69 -2.84
N LEU A 84 -3.48 17.71 -2.56
CA LEU A 84 -3.07 17.38 -1.19
C LEU A 84 -1.79 18.12 -0.75
N ASP A 85 -1.21 18.97 -1.61
CA ASP A 85 0.07 19.66 -1.37
C ASP A 85 1.19 18.68 -0.98
N LEU A 86 1.26 17.53 -1.67
CA LEU A 86 2.19 16.45 -1.32
C LEU A 86 3.65 16.89 -1.45
N GLY A 87 3.97 17.85 -2.32
CA GLY A 87 5.33 18.39 -2.44
C GLY A 87 5.78 19.20 -1.21
N ASN A 88 4.87 19.81 -0.47
CA ASN A 88 5.19 20.45 0.81
C ASN A 88 5.26 19.42 1.95
N PHE A 89 4.43 18.37 1.88
CA PHE A 89 4.52 17.25 2.82
C PHE A 89 5.87 16.53 2.69
N GLU A 90 6.31 16.24 1.45
CA GLU A 90 7.62 15.67 1.13
C GLU A 90 8.76 16.47 1.78
N LYS A 91 8.79 17.80 1.57
CA LYS A 91 9.83 18.67 2.14
C LYS A 91 9.92 18.61 3.66
N LYS A 92 8.79 18.43 4.35
CA LYS A 92 8.79 18.27 5.81
C LYS A 92 9.30 16.90 6.25
N LEU A 93 9.19 15.88 5.39
CA LEU A 93 9.82 14.58 5.62
C LEU A 93 11.32 14.68 5.35
N GLU A 94 11.74 15.42 4.32
CA GLU A 94 13.14 15.72 4.00
C GLU A 94 13.90 16.41 5.15
N GLU A 95 13.21 17.23 5.95
CA GLU A 95 13.78 17.84 7.16
C GLU A 95 14.19 16.80 8.23
N LEU A 96 13.70 15.56 8.12
CA LEU A 96 14.02 14.45 9.00
C LEU A 96 15.05 13.48 8.39
N ASP A 97 15.66 13.82 7.25
CA ASP A 97 16.66 13.05 6.49
C ASP A 97 17.91 12.65 7.26
N THR A 98 18.11 13.20 8.46
CA THR A 98 19.20 12.75 9.33
C THR A 98 18.87 11.41 9.99
N TYR A 99 17.59 11.13 10.23
CA TYR A 99 17.11 9.98 11.01
C TYR A 99 16.37 8.96 10.15
N PHE A 100 15.71 9.44 9.11
CA PHE A 100 14.85 8.69 8.21
C PHE A 100 15.28 8.98 6.79
N GLN A 101 15.69 7.97 6.02
CA GLN A 101 15.96 8.14 4.59
C GLN A 101 14.79 7.59 3.78
N PRO A 102 14.60 7.98 2.50
CA PRO A 102 13.54 7.41 1.71
C PRO A 102 13.82 5.92 1.58
N TYR A 103 12.78 5.11 1.61
CA TYR A 103 12.96 3.70 1.37
C TYR A 103 13.45 3.47 -0.06
N LEU A 104 14.71 3.08 -0.19
CA LEU A 104 15.37 2.85 -1.47
C LEU A 104 15.28 1.39 -1.92
N GLY A 105 14.26 0.67 -1.44
CA GLY A 105 14.05 -0.77 -1.59
C GLY A 105 14.84 -1.41 -2.70
N LYS A 106 15.58 -2.48 -2.38
CA LYS A 106 16.11 -3.34 -3.45
C LYS A 106 14.91 -3.72 -4.31
N VAL A 107 14.91 -3.24 -5.56
CA VAL A 107 13.89 -3.44 -6.60
C VAL A 107 13.56 -4.93 -6.85
N ASP A 108 14.23 -5.84 -6.16
CA ASP A 108 13.93 -7.26 -6.09
C ASP A 108 12.55 -7.53 -5.45
N LYS A 109 11.57 -7.52 -6.35
CA LYS A 109 10.42 -8.45 -6.45
C LYS A 109 9.19 -8.25 -5.58
N TYR A 110 9.18 -7.38 -4.58
CA TYR A 110 8.10 -7.44 -3.58
C TYR A 110 7.20 -6.20 -3.47
N GLU A 111 7.46 -5.10 -4.20
CA GLU A 111 6.71 -3.85 -4.00
C GLU A 111 6.30 -3.16 -5.30
N GLY A 112 5.21 -3.65 -5.89
CA GLY A 112 4.66 -3.08 -7.11
C GLY A 112 4.23 -1.61 -6.97
N TYR A 113 3.74 -1.19 -5.79
CA TYR A 113 3.17 0.16 -5.62
C TYR A 113 4.19 1.29 -5.84
N GLN A 114 5.40 1.15 -5.28
CA GLN A 114 6.51 2.08 -5.47
C GLN A 114 7.11 1.94 -6.87
N GLN A 115 7.20 0.72 -7.42
CA GLN A 115 7.74 0.49 -8.77
C GLN A 115 6.93 1.19 -9.87
N PHE A 116 5.61 1.30 -9.69
CA PHE A 116 4.73 1.89 -10.69
C PHE A 116 4.31 3.33 -10.37
N THR A 117 4.83 3.95 -9.29
CA THR A 117 4.46 5.32 -8.95
C THR A 117 5.07 6.31 -9.93
N THR A 118 4.30 7.35 -10.22
CA THR A 118 4.58 8.48 -11.10
C THR A 118 4.50 9.80 -10.34
N MET A 119 4.31 9.76 -9.02
CA MET A 119 4.30 10.96 -8.16
C MET A 119 5.64 11.70 -8.16
N ASP A 120 6.75 10.98 -8.33
CA ASP A 120 8.13 11.48 -8.23
C ASP A 120 8.42 12.11 -6.85
N LEU A 121 8.02 11.40 -5.78
CA LEU A 121 8.21 11.79 -4.39
C LEU A 121 8.88 10.61 -3.64
N PRO A 122 10.16 10.71 -3.28
CA PRO A 122 10.92 9.64 -2.62
C PRO A 122 10.24 8.99 -1.39
N TYR A 123 9.56 9.78 -0.56
CA TYR A 123 8.96 9.30 0.69
C TYR A 123 7.50 8.86 0.55
N LEU A 124 6.83 9.24 -0.55
CA LEU A 124 5.37 9.23 -0.66
C LEU A 124 4.91 8.46 -1.88
N PHE A 125 3.91 7.59 -1.68
CA PHE A 125 3.20 6.97 -2.80
C PHE A 125 1.74 6.70 -2.50
N LEU A 126 0.92 6.61 -3.56
CA LEU A 126 -0.47 6.20 -3.43
C LEU A 126 -0.55 4.70 -3.14
N ARG A 127 -1.22 4.34 -2.05
CA ARG A 127 -1.33 2.95 -1.59
C ARG A 127 -2.57 2.23 -2.09
N ASN A 128 -3.62 2.97 -2.45
CA ASN A 128 -4.83 2.39 -3.03
C ASN A 128 -4.52 1.63 -4.32
N ASN A 129 -5.24 0.52 -4.55
CA ASN A 129 -5.35 -0.08 -5.88
C ASN A 129 -6.25 0.77 -6.78
N LEU A 130 -5.98 0.74 -8.08
CA LEU A 130 -6.77 1.45 -9.08
C LEU A 130 -7.67 0.45 -9.83
N HIS A 131 -8.95 0.47 -9.48
CA HIS A 131 -9.99 -0.35 -10.09
C HIS A 131 -10.58 0.35 -11.32
N ILE A 132 -9.81 0.41 -12.41
CA ILE A 132 -10.27 1.04 -13.67
C ILE A 132 -11.49 0.32 -14.27
N GLU A 133 -11.72 -0.93 -13.89
CA GLU A 133 -12.93 -1.68 -14.21
C GLU A 133 -14.21 -1.07 -13.63
N ASN A 134 -14.11 -0.15 -12.65
CA ASN A 134 -15.24 0.59 -12.11
C ASN A 134 -15.68 1.78 -13.00
N LEU A 135 -14.90 2.16 -14.01
CA LEU A 135 -15.26 3.22 -14.95
C LEU A 135 -16.47 2.83 -15.80
N SER A 136 -17.26 3.79 -16.29
CA SER A 136 -18.28 3.48 -17.30
C SER A 136 -17.62 3.01 -18.60
N ASP A 137 -18.38 2.33 -19.47
CA ASP A 137 -17.84 1.87 -20.77
C ASP A 137 -17.40 3.07 -21.62
N GLU A 138 -18.13 4.18 -21.57
CA GLU A 138 -17.75 5.42 -22.26
C GLU A 138 -16.47 6.05 -21.70
N ASP A 139 -16.32 6.07 -20.37
CA ASP A 139 -15.12 6.57 -19.70
C ASP A 139 -13.88 5.70 -20.01
N LEU A 140 -14.09 4.39 -20.06
CA LEU A 140 -13.05 3.42 -20.37
C LEU A 140 -12.63 3.52 -21.83
N GLU A 141 -13.59 3.65 -22.76
CA GLU A 141 -13.32 3.88 -24.17
C GLU A 141 -12.51 5.17 -24.37
N LEU A 142 -12.88 6.27 -23.69
CA LEU A 142 -12.12 7.51 -23.73
C LEU A 142 -10.67 7.30 -23.26
N LEU A 143 -10.47 6.59 -22.15
CA LEU A 143 -9.14 6.30 -21.61
C LEU A 143 -8.31 5.47 -22.61
N ILE A 144 -8.92 4.45 -23.21
CA ILE A 144 -8.29 3.59 -24.22
C ILE A 144 -7.90 4.37 -25.47
N GLN A 145 -8.78 5.23 -25.98
CA GLN A 145 -8.52 6.08 -27.15
C GLN A 145 -7.32 7.03 -26.93
N LYS A 146 -6.97 7.30 -25.67
CA LYS A 146 -5.89 8.21 -25.26
C LYS A 146 -4.59 7.50 -24.87
N LEU A 147 -4.49 6.17 -24.99
CA LEU A 147 -3.29 5.39 -24.62
C LEU A 147 -1.98 5.88 -25.24
N THR A 148 -2.03 6.47 -26.44
CA THR A 148 -0.85 6.92 -27.18
C THR A 148 -0.49 8.39 -26.93
N ILE A 149 -1.13 9.04 -25.97
CA ILE A 149 -0.89 10.45 -25.68
C ILE A 149 0.48 10.65 -25.01
N GLU A 150 1.23 11.66 -25.46
CA GLU A 150 2.57 11.92 -24.93
C GLU A 150 2.54 12.67 -23.59
N ASP A 151 1.56 13.55 -23.38
CA ASP A 151 1.44 14.41 -22.20
C ASP A 151 0.04 14.31 -21.57
N PRO A 152 -0.24 13.21 -20.84
CA PRO A 152 -1.57 12.92 -20.32
C PRO A 152 -2.03 13.89 -19.23
N ILE A 153 -1.10 14.49 -18.46
CA ILE A 153 -1.42 15.39 -17.34
C ILE A 153 -1.98 16.75 -17.81
N HIS A 154 -1.76 17.12 -19.07
CA HIS A 154 -2.28 18.34 -19.68
C HIS A 154 -3.45 18.11 -20.65
N ASP A 155 -3.84 16.85 -20.88
CA ASP A 155 -5.01 16.53 -21.69
C ASP A 155 -6.30 16.80 -20.90
N LYS A 156 -7.12 17.71 -21.42
CA LYS A 156 -8.33 18.18 -20.72
C LYS A 156 -9.37 17.08 -20.53
N ASP A 157 -9.46 16.13 -21.46
CA ASP A 157 -10.46 15.07 -21.39
C ASP A 157 -10.06 14.04 -20.33
N LEU A 158 -8.76 13.70 -20.27
CA LEU A 158 -8.22 12.81 -19.24
C LEU A 158 -8.28 13.44 -17.84
N VAL A 159 -7.91 14.72 -17.71
CA VAL A 159 -8.02 15.43 -16.43
C VAL A 159 -9.48 15.48 -15.97
N ALA A 160 -10.41 15.83 -16.87
CA ALA A 160 -11.84 15.86 -16.55
C ALA A 160 -12.42 14.47 -16.26
N LEU A 161 -11.88 13.41 -16.86
CA LEU A 161 -12.22 12.03 -16.54
C LEU A 161 -11.79 11.70 -15.11
N VAL A 162 -10.50 11.87 -14.78
CA VAL A 162 -9.98 11.56 -13.45
C VAL A 162 -10.68 12.38 -12.36
N ASP A 163 -10.91 13.68 -12.60
CA ASP A 163 -11.60 14.57 -11.66
C ASP A 163 -12.98 14.05 -11.25
N ARG A 164 -13.74 13.46 -12.20
CA ARG A 164 -15.08 12.94 -11.92
C ARG A 164 -15.07 11.50 -11.37
N THR A 165 -14.08 10.67 -11.71
CA THR A 165 -14.15 9.22 -11.44
C THR A 165 -13.21 8.72 -10.34
N PHE A 166 -12.23 9.49 -9.87
CA PHE A 166 -11.17 8.92 -9.03
C PHE A 166 -11.67 8.26 -7.74
N LEU A 167 -12.68 8.80 -7.06
CA LEU A 167 -13.24 8.16 -5.87
C LEU A 167 -13.87 6.79 -6.18
N SER A 168 -14.43 6.61 -7.38
CA SER A 168 -14.98 5.32 -7.82
C SER A 168 -13.87 4.34 -8.19
N VAL A 169 -12.78 4.82 -8.81
CA VAL A 169 -11.62 3.99 -9.16
C VAL A 169 -10.84 3.53 -7.93
N LEU A 170 -10.79 4.33 -6.86
CA LEU A 170 -10.14 3.95 -5.60
C LEU A 170 -11.01 3.03 -4.72
N GLN A 171 -12.31 2.92 -5.02
CA GLN A 171 -13.24 2.10 -4.23
C GLN A 171 -13.03 0.61 -4.48
N VAL A 172 -12.87 -0.13 -3.39
CA VAL A 172 -12.86 -1.60 -3.42
C VAL A 172 -14.30 -2.11 -3.51
N ASN A 173 -14.64 -2.76 -4.62
CA ASN A 173 -15.92 -3.45 -4.80
C ASN A 173 -15.83 -4.92 -4.36
N GLN A 174 -16.80 -5.38 -3.58
CA GLN A 174 -16.88 -6.79 -3.20
C GLN A 174 -17.43 -7.65 -4.34
N TYR A 175 -17.09 -8.94 -4.29
CA TYR A 175 -17.52 -9.91 -5.29
C TYR A 175 -18.89 -10.44 -4.85
N GLY A 176 -19.86 -10.44 -5.75
CA GLY A 176 -21.23 -10.89 -5.49
C GLY A 176 -22.20 -9.77 -5.10
N ASP A 177 -23.49 -10.03 -5.35
CA ASP A 177 -24.66 -9.13 -5.36
C ASP A 177 -24.98 -8.32 -4.08
N LYS A 178 -24.01 -8.06 -3.21
CA LYS A 178 -24.24 -7.27 -1.99
C LYS A 178 -23.59 -5.90 -2.15
N PRO A 179 -24.40 -4.82 -2.25
CA PRO A 179 -23.90 -3.47 -2.12
C PRO A 179 -23.08 -3.39 -0.83
N THR A 180 -21.84 -2.95 -0.95
CA THR A 180 -21.06 -2.56 0.22
C THR A 180 -21.75 -1.38 0.87
N ASP A 181 -22.05 -1.52 2.17
CA ASP A 181 -22.47 -0.37 2.95
C ASP A 181 -21.32 0.66 2.95
N LYS A 182 -21.66 1.95 3.04
CA LYS A 182 -20.68 3.05 3.12
C LYS A 182 -19.74 2.91 4.33
N ASP A 183 -20.13 2.10 5.30
CA ASP A 183 -19.37 1.78 6.51
C ASP A 183 -18.43 0.58 6.35
N THR A 184 -18.19 0.09 5.12
CA THR A 184 -17.21 -0.96 4.87
C THR A 184 -15.78 -0.44 5.12
N SER A 185 -15.11 -1.04 6.10
CA SER A 185 -13.70 -0.80 6.39
C SER A 185 -12.77 -1.65 5.51
N ILE A 186 -11.70 -1.02 5.03
CA ILE A 186 -10.58 -1.62 4.30
C ILE A 186 -9.35 -1.61 5.21
N PHE A 187 -8.65 -2.72 5.29
CA PHE A 187 -7.49 -2.91 6.15
C PHE A 187 -6.21 -2.95 5.30
N TYR A 188 -5.34 -1.96 5.49
CA TYR A 188 -4.01 -1.97 4.90
C TYR A 188 -3.01 -2.55 5.89
N ASN A 189 -2.26 -3.55 5.44
CA ASN A 189 -1.21 -4.16 6.25
C ASN A 189 0.06 -3.30 6.20
N THR A 190 0.65 -3.02 7.37
CA THR A 190 1.92 -2.31 7.55
C THR A 190 3.17 -3.20 7.42
N HIS A 191 3.02 -4.53 7.45
CA HIS A 191 4.15 -5.47 7.38
C HIS A 191 3.90 -6.68 6.46
N TRP A 192 4.85 -6.93 5.54
CA TRP A 192 4.78 -8.08 4.63
C TRP A 192 5.31 -9.40 5.23
N SER A 193 5.79 -9.42 6.48
CA SER A 193 6.24 -10.68 7.10
C SER A 193 5.03 -11.57 7.39
N SER A 194 4.81 -12.52 6.49
CA SER A 194 3.73 -13.51 6.41
C SER A 194 3.66 -14.53 7.56
N CYS A 195 4.11 -14.18 8.77
CA CYS A 195 4.19 -15.10 9.90
C CYS A 195 3.51 -14.62 11.19
N CYS A 196 3.19 -13.33 11.34
CA CYS A 196 2.63 -12.81 12.61
C CYS A 196 1.54 -11.76 12.36
N ALA A 197 0.28 -12.20 12.36
CA ALA A 197 -0.93 -11.37 12.22
C ALA A 197 -1.26 -10.55 13.49
N LEU A 198 -0.30 -9.79 14.04
CA LEU A 198 -0.47 -9.12 15.34
C LEU A 198 -0.08 -7.62 15.36
N GLU A 199 0.16 -7.00 14.20
CA GLU A 199 0.66 -5.62 14.11
C GLU A 199 -0.26 -4.73 13.25
N PRO A 200 -0.21 -3.39 13.43
CA PRO A 200 -1.38 -2.53 13.28
C PRO A 200 -1.88 -2.46 11.85
N GLU A 201 -3.08 -2.97 11.63
CA GLU A 201 -3.80 -2.75 10.38
C GLU A 201 -4.31 -1.31 10.36
N LEU A 202 -4.01 -0.56 9.29
CA LEU A 202 -4.66 0.71 9.06
C LEU A 202 -6.07 0.43 8.55
N GLU A 203 -7.05 0.61 9.43
CA GLU A 203 -8.47 0.52 9.10
C GLU A 203 -8.97 1.86 8.56
N VAL A 204 -9.43 1.88 7.31
CA VAL A 204 -9.97 3.08 6.66
C VAL A 204 -11.30 2.80 5.97
N LYS A 205 -12.09 3.84 5.71
CA LYS A 205 -13.30 3.69 4.90
C LYS A 205 -12.95 3.40 3.45
N ARG A 206 -13.84 2.71 2.73
CA ARG A 206 -13.65 2.30 1.32
C ARG A 206 -13.36 3.42 0.32
N ASP A 207 -13.69 4.67 0.64
CA ASP A 207 -13.47 5.86 -0.20
C ASP A 207 -12.30 6.73 0.28
N THR A 208 -11.47 6.21 1.19
CA THR A 208 -10.31 6.92 1.73
C THR A 208 -9.13 6.86 0.76
N ILE A 209 -8.52 8.03 0.51
CA ILE A 209 -7.22 8.12 -0.14
C ILE A 209 -6.17 7.74 0.89
N VAL A 210 -5.36 6.74 0.59
CA VAL A 210 -4.30 6.26 1.47
C VAL A 210 -2.96 6.61 0.85
N ILE A 211 -2.24 7.52 1.50
CA ILE A 211 -0.87 7.86 1.15
C ILE A 211 0.04 7.02 2.04
N GLU A 212 0.99 6.30 1.46
CA GLU A 212 2.03 5.62 2.23
C GLU A 212 3.22 6.56 2.40
N VAL A 213 3.64 6.77 3.65
CA VAL A 213 4.92 7.37 4.01
C VAL A 213 5.86 6.23 4.33
N ARG A 214 6.95 6.14 3.57
CA ARG A 214 7.91 5.07 3.79
C ARG A 214 9.33 5.58 3.99
N VAL A 215 9.90 5.17 5.10
CA VAL A 215 11.22 5.59 5.56
C VAL A 215 12.03 4.40 6.03
N ASP A 216 13.34 4.45 5.83
CA ASP A 216 14.30 3.54 6.47
C ASP A 216 14.99 4.27 7.62
N MET A 217 15.21 3.58 8.75
CA MET A 217 16.01 4.13 9.83
C MET A 217 17.48 4.26 9.41
N GLN A 218 18.12 5.35 9.86
CA GLN A 218 19.55 5.51 9.73
C GLN A 218 20.31 5.08 10.99
N TYR A 219 21.51 4.55 10.75
CA TYR A 219 22.40 4.03 11.77
C TYR A 219 23.77 4.70 11.66
N ASP A 220 24.48 4.81 12.78
CA ASP A 220 25.87 5.27 12.78
C ASP A 220 26.81 4.26 12.10
N GLU A 221 28.09 4.62 11.98
CA GLU A 221 29.13 3.77 11.38
C GLU A 221 29.31 2.40 12.09
N ASN A 222 28.79 2.25 13.30
CA ASN A 222 28.87 1.04 14.12
C ASN A 222 27.55 0.24 14.11
N GLY A 223 26.53 0.69 13.37
CA GLY A 223 25.21 0.06 13.32
C GLY A 223 24.30 0.38 14.50
N ASN A 224 24.59 1.42 15.29
CA ASN A 224 23.69 1.88 16.35
C ASN A 224 22.67 2.88 15.81
N VAL A 225 21.48 2.89 16.41
CA VAL A 225 20.48 3.93 16.14
C VAL A 225 21.04 5.29 16.56
N LEU A 226 20.81 6.31 15.73
CA LEU A 226 21.30 7.66 15.96
C LEU A 226 20.67 8.33 17.20
N ASP A 227 21.48 9.09 17.94
CA ASP A 227 21.01 9.91 19.05
C ASP A 227 19.99 10.97 18.57
N GLY A 228 18.81 11.00 19.19
CA GLY A 228 17.70 11.89 18.80
C GLY A 228 16.61 11.23 17.98
N TYR A 229 16.73 9.93 17.67
CA TYR A 229 15.71 9.18 16.93
C TYR A 229 14.31 9.26 17.57
N SER A 230 14.21 9.21 18.91
CA SER A 230 12.90 9.31 19.60
C SER A 230 12.21 10.65 19.36
N GLU A 231 12.96 11.75 19.35
CA GLU A 231 12.44 13.08 19.04
C GLU A 231 12.08 13.20 17.56
N ALA A 232 12.89 12.62 16.67
CA ALA A 232 12.60 12.58 15.24
C ALA A 232 11.31 11.79 14.93
N ALA A 233 11.10 10.63 15.57
CA ALA A 233 9.88 9.84 15.43
C ALA A 233 8.62 10.61 15.87
N LYS A 234 8.70 11.33 17.00
CA LYS A 234 7.60 12.23 17.44
C LYS A 234 7.35 13.35 16.42
N GLN A 235 8.39 13.88 15.81
CA GLN A 235 8.26 14.91 14.79
C GLN A 235 7.64 14.36 13.50
N LEU A 236 8.00 13.13 13.08
CA LEU A 236 7.36 12.42 11.97
C LEU A 236 5.85 12.24 12.21
N GLU A 237 5.47 11.70 13.37
CA GLU A 237 4.05 11.52 13.75
C GLU A 237 3.29 12.85 13.73
N LYS A 238 3.92 13.92 14.25
CA LYS A 238 3.35 15.26 14.23
C LYS A 238 3.18 15.78 12.79
N THR A 239 4.18 15.62 11.94
CA THR A 239 4.12 16.02 10.52
C THR A 239 2.98 15.29 9.80
N ILE A 240 2.84 13.97 10.01
CA ILE A 240 1.75 13.15 9.47
C ILE A 240 0.38 13.64 9.98
N ALA A 241 0.25 13.88 11.29
CA ALA A 241 -1.01 14.35 11.86
C ALA A 241 -1.43 15.74 11.32
N GLU A 242 -0.46 16.64 11.12
CA GLU A 242 -0.69 17.95 10.52
C GLU A 242 -1.14 17.82 9.06
N PHE A 243 -0.51 16.94 8.27
CA PHE A 243 -0.91 16.64 6.90
C PHE A 243 -2.35 16.09 6.85
N LYS A 244 -2.65 15.04 7.62
CA LYS A 244 -4.00 14.45 7.71
C LYS A 244 -5.06 15.51 8.03
N LYS A 245 -4.78 16.41 8.96
CA LYS A 245 -5.72 17.49 9.34
C LYS A 245 -5.97 18.48 8.19
N GLN A 246 -4.98 18.72 7.33
CA GLN A 246 -5.12 19.62 6.18
C GLN A 246 -5.84 18.92 5.03
N ALA A 247 -5.43 17.71 4.68
CA ALA A 247 -6.00 16.90 3.60
C ALA A 247 -7.48 16.58 3.83
N ASN A 248 -7.86 16.26 5.08
CA ASN A 248 -9.24 15.95 5.47
C ASN A 248 -10.24 17.13 5.35
N LYS A 249 -9.78 18.30 4.93
CA LYS A 249 -10.67 19.42 4.55
C LYS A 249 -11.28 19.23 3.16
N GLN A 250 -10.64 18.45 2.30
CA GLN A 250 -11.03 18.28 0.90
C GLN A 250 -11.50 16.85 0.60
N TYR A 251 -10.77 15.83 1.09
CA TYR A 251 -11.06 14.41 0.88
C TYR A 251 -10.86 13.63 2.16
N THR A 252 -11.49 12.46 2.31
CA THR A 252 -11.09 11.52 3.37
C THR A 252 -9.71 10.98 3.03
N VAL A 253 -8.71 11.34 3.83
CA VAL A 253 -7.30 10.93 3.64
C VAL A 253 -6.76 10.32 4.92
N ASP A 254 -6.10 9.18 4.78
CA ASP A 254 -5.28 8.58 5.82
C ASP A 254 -3.86 8.32 5.33
N VAL A 255 -2.95 8.10 6.27
CA VAL A 255 -1.54 7.86 6.02
C VAL A 255 -1.17 6.51 6.62
N LEU A 256 -0.72 5.61 5.76
CA LEU A 256 -0.02 4.41 6.19
C LEU A 256 1.45 4.78 6.37
N TYR A 257 2.06 4.48 7.51
CA TYR A 257 3.48 4.74 7.70
C TYR A 257 4.14 3.65 8.53
N TYR A 258 5.39 3.37 8.21
CA TYR A 258 6.28 2.49 8.96
C TYR A 258 7.73 2.88 8.70
N TRP A 259 8.59 2.42 9.60
CA TRP A 259 10.03 2.51 9.49
C TRP A 259 10.61 1.10 9.58
N ASP A 260 11.56 0.78 8.71
CA ASP A 260 12.37 -0.45 8.74
C ASP A 260 13.77 -0.19 9.34
#